data_AF-A0A8T9B4E0-F1
#
_entry.id   AF-A0A8T9B4E0-F1
#
_cell.length_a   1.000
_cell.length_b   1.000
_cell.length_c   1.000
_cell.angle_alpha   90.00
_cell.angle_beta   90.00
_cell.angle_gamma   90.00
#
_symmetry.space_group_name_H-M   'P 1'
#
loop_
_entity.id
_entity.type
_entity.pdbx_description
1 polymer ?
#
loop_
_entity_poly.entity_id
_entity_poly.type
_entity_poly.pdbx_seq_one_letter_code
_entity_poly.pdbx_strand_id
1 'polypeptide(L)'
;MGFEYALVHLKYTIPPAIALTYIYRPLFTRLDGYRISFLITIAVVSTIPWDSYLIRRKIWTYPPSVIIGPRLFSIPAEELFFFVIQTYNTSLIYLFLSKPLLHSKYLVARNTTGLWHRAGQAILAACAVIGGFQIRRGGEGTYLGLIVAWAAPFLLFLWSISSQFLVKLPYSSTVVPIAIPTLYLWIVDTLALKRGTWAISSGTKVGVHLWDGLEIEEVIFFLATNTLIVFGLVAFDHAVAILLTFPDLFPKVPELPSPVMLMQAIFTDPVKYDGERIKGLSQAVARLQKKSRSFYLASSTFSGRLRIDLILLYSFCRVADDLVDNADTISIAREWIRKLTHYLDLAYASKEARIISKEPSLNSYITSTFPTSTHSALRLLPTHILPYKPLYDLLEGFKTDLEFTSTISPIQTEHDLENYAAYVAGTVAELILELVFVHTASPTSTSTKQKDHLIRSGARMGIALQYINIARDISVDAGLGRVYIPHSWLVAEGLITQDVLDKPELFEVARLKNRLLAKAFGVYGECGPAMRGLPRDARAPMRVAVESYMEIGRVLKKRRYRVVQGRATVPVGRRVLVAWRALSEG
;
A
#
# COMPACT_ATOMS: atom_id res chain seq x y z
N MET A 1 -48.17 1.56 6.66
CA MET A 1 -47.07 1.29 7.61
C MET A 1 -45.86 2.08 7.11
N GLY A 2 -45.35 3.03 7.91
CA GLY A 2 -44.33 4.03 7.56
C GLY A 2 -42.93 3.53 7.18
N PHE A 3 -42.73 2.24 6.94
CA PHE A 3 -41.39 1.63 6.98
C PHE A 3 -40.71 1.45 5.61
N GLU A 4 -41.39 1.77 4.52
CA GLU A 4 -40.92 1.43 3.17
C GLU A 4 -39.54 2.01 2.86
N TYR A 5 -39.24 3.25 3.26
CA TYR A 5 -37.90 3.81 3.01
C TYR A 5 -36.83 3.12 3.88
N ALA A 6 -37.07 2.89 5.16
CA ALA A 6 -36.11 2.14 5.98
C ALA A 6 -35.91 0.69 5.50
N LEU A 7 -36.94 0.06 4.92
CA LEU A 7 -36.83 -1.26 4.31
C LEU A 7 -35.91 -1.26 3.08
N VAL A 8 -35.86 -0.18 2.30
CA VAL A 8 -34.87 0.00 1.22
C VAL A 8 -33.46 -0.08 1.81
N HIS A 9 -33.18 0.61 2.91
CA HIS A 9 -31.87 0.55 3.55
C HIS A 9 -31.53 -0.84 4.09
N LEU A 10 -32.46 -1.44 4.83
CA LEU A 10 -32.28 -2.77 5.43
C LEU A 10 -32.00 -3.83 4.37
N LYS A 11 -32.61 -3.71 3.19
CA LYS A 11 -32.48 -4.68 2.11
C LYS A 11 -31.29 -4.41 1.19
N TYR A 12 -30.97 -3.15 0.92
CA TYR A 12 -30.05 -2.79 -0.17
C TYR A 12 -28.81 -2.00 0.26
N THR A 13 -28.85 -1.12 1.26
CA THR A 13 -27.66 -0.30 1.58
C THR A 13 -26.88 -0.81 2.78
N ILE A 14 -27.56 -1.38 3.78
CA ILE A 14 -26.95 -1.94 5.00
C ILE A 14 -26.22 -3.26 4.73
N PRO A 15 -26.77 -4.24 3.97
CA PRO A 15 -26.08 -5.51 3.74
C PRO A 15 -24.73 -5.36 3.03
N PRO A 16 -24.59 -4.54 1.95
CA PRO A 16 -23.27 -4.24 1.38
C PRO A 16 -22.32 -3.59 2.38
N ALA A 17 -22.81 -2.68 3.24
CA ALA A 17 -21.97 -2.05 4.25
C ALA A 17 -21.39 -3.09 5.22
N ILE A 18 -22.23 -3.96 5.77
CA ILE A 18 -21.79 -5.05 6.66
C ILE A 18 -20.76 -5.95 5.96
N ALA A 19 -21.02 -6.36 4.72
CA ALA A 19 -20.14 -7.22 3.96
C ALA A 19 -18.78 -6.56 3.67
N LEU A 20 -18.79 -5.30 3.19
CA LEU A 20 -17.58 -4.53 2.91
C LEU A 20 -16.78 -4.28 4.18
N THR A 21 -17.43 -3.94 5.31
CA THR A 21 -16.78 -3.78 6.61
C THR A 21 -16.11 -5.07 7.04
N TYR A 22 -16.79 -6.22 6.92
CA TYR A 22 -16.22 -7.52 7.30
C TYR A 22 -14.97 -7.86 6.46
N ILE A 23 -15.05 -7.65 5.15
CA ILE A 23 -13.93 -7.91 4.22
C ILE A 23 -12.74 -6.99 4.50
N TYR A 24 -13.00 -5.70 4.73
CA TYR A 24 -11.97 -4.68 4.93
C TYR A 24 -11.42 -4.61 6.36
N ARG A 25 -12.15 -5.16 7.35
CA ARG A 25 -11.81 -5.11 8.79
C ARG A 25 -10.33 -5.38 9.10
N PRO A 26 -9.66 -6.42 8.55
CA PRO A 26 -8.27 -6.71 8.91
C PRO A 26 -7.26 -5.68 8.39
N LEU A 27 -7.66 -4.87 7.41
CA LEU A 27 -6.85 -3.79 6.82
C LEU A 27 -7.18 -2.42 7.40
N PHE A 28 -8.20 -2.32 8.26
CA PHE A 28 -8.73 -1.06 8.74
C PHE A 28 -7.75 -0.38 9.70
N THR A 29 -7.39 0.88 9.40
CA THR A 29 -6.54 1.71 10.25
C THR A 29 -7.32 2.86 10.86
N ARG A 30 -6.78 3.51 11.90
CA ARG A 30 -7.40 4.71 12.50
C ARG A 30 -7.53 5.85 11.49
N LEU A 31 -6.53 6.01 10.62
CA LEU A 31 -6.57 6.99 9.53
C LEU A 31 -7.72 6.69 8.55
N ASP A 32 -8.03 5.42 8.29
CA ASP A 32 -9.17 5.05 7.44
C ASP A 32 -10.50 5.44 8.09
N GLY A 33 -10.66 5.18 9.39
CA GLY A 33 -11.84 5.63 10.14
C GLY A 33 -11.98 7.15 10.16
N TYR A 34 -10.88 7.87 10.38
CA TYR A 34 -10.87 9.33 10.31
C TYR A 34 -11.25 9.84 8.91
N ARG A 35 -10.69 9.25 7.84
CA ARG A 35 -11.01 9.60 6.45
C ARG A 35 -12.50 9.43 6.16
N ILE A 36 -13.09 8.29 6.56
CA ILE A 36 -14.52 8.00 6.38
C ILE A 36 -15.38 9.00 7.17
N SER A 37 -15.09 9.21 8.46
CA SER A 37 -15.87 10.13 9.30
C SER A 37 -15.78 11.57 8.81
N PHE A 38 -14.61 11.99 8.34
CA PHE A 38 -14.39 13.31 7.76
C PHE A 38 -15.24 13.51 6.50
N LEU A 39 -15.24 12.53 5.59
CA LEU A 39 -16.05 12.58 4.37
C LEU A 39 -17.55 12.53 4.65
N ILE A 40 -18.01 11.68 5.59
CA ILE A 40 -19.42 11.62 6.00
C ILE A 40 -19.86 12.98 6.56
N THR A 41 -19.03 13.62 7.39
CA THR A 41 -19.33 14.93 7.96
C THR A 41 -19.50 15.98 6.86
N ILE A 42 -18.56 16.02 5.91
CA ILE A 42 -18.64 16.95 4.77
C ILE A 42 -19.89 16.67 3.91
N ALA A 43 -20.15 15.40 3.57
CA ALA A 43 -21.28 15.00 2.75
C ALA A 43 -22.62 15.42 3.39
N VAL A 44 -22.83 15.12 4.66
CA VAL A 44 -24.06 15.48 5.38
C VAL A 44 -24.22 17.01 5.47
N VAL A 45 -23.19 17.73 5.91
CA VAL A 45 -23.27 19.20 6.11
C VAL A 45 -23.49 19.93 4.79
N SER A 46 -22.82 19.51 3.71
CA SER A 46 -22.93 20.15 2.39
C SER A 46 -24.23 19.83 1.64
N THR A 47 -24.88 18.71 1.96
CA THR A 47 -26.10 18.28 1.29
C THR A 47 -27.36 18.84 1.96
N ILE A 48 -27.34 19.06 3.28
CA ILE A 48 -28.51 19.56 4.05
C ILE A 48 -29.14 20.82 3.41
N PRO A 49 -28.42 21.90 3.06
CA PRO A 49 -29.05 23.10 2.53
C PRO A 49 -29.77 22.86 1.19
N TRP A 50 -29.17 22.03 0.33
CA TRP A 50 -29.68 21.70 -1.00
C TRP A 50 -30.91 20.80 -0.91
N ASP A 51 -30.83 19.71 -0.16
CA ASP A 51 -31.92 18.74 -0.06
C ASP A 51 -33.14 19.34 0.65
N SER A 52 -32.88 20.09 1.72
CA SER A 52 -33.89 20.87 2.43
C SER A 52 -34.61 21.88 1.51
N TYR A 53 -33.91 22.47 0.54
CA TYR A 53 -34.51 23.35 -0.46
C TYR A 53 -35.43 22.58 -1.42
N LEU A 54 -34.99 21.44 -1.95
CA LEU A 54 -35.77 20.60 -2.86
C LEU A 54 -37.09 20.16 -2.25
N ILE A 55 -37.06 19.72 -0.99
CA ILE A 55 -38.24 19.26 -0.26
C ILE A 55 -39.21 20.42 -0.01
N ARG A 56 -38.71 21.59 0.46
CA ARG A 56 -39.56 22.77 0.70
C ARG A 56 -40.22 23.31 -0.58
N ARG A 57 -39.57 23.15 -1.73
CA ARG A 57 -40.10 23.55 -3.04
C ARG A 57 -40.94 22.46 -3.71
N LYS A 58 -41.16 21.32 -3.05
CA LYS A 58 -41.91 20.16 -3.59
C LYS A 58 -41.35 19.65 -4.93
N ILE A 59 -40.05 19.86 -5.16
CA ILE A 59 -39.34 19.28 -6.31
C ILE A 59 -39.11 17.79 -6.03
N TRP A 60 -38.77 17.49 -4.77
CA TRP A 60 -38.69 16.16 -4.20
C TRP A 60 -39.74 16.00 -3.10
N THR A 61 -40.51 14.92 -3.14
CA THR A 61 -41.53 14.63 -2.12
C THR A 61 -41.46 13.19 -1.60
N TYR A 62 -41.80 13.03 -0.32
CA TYR A 62 -41.91 11.75 0.37
C TYR A 62 -43.35 11.57 0.88
N PRO A 63 -44.06 10.49 0.49
CA PRO A 63 -45.36 10.20 1.07
C PRO A 63 -45.26 10.06 2.60
N PRO A 64 -46.16 10.64 3.40
CA PRO A 64 -46.11 10.50 4.86
C PRO A 64 -46.21 9.05 5.35
N SER A 65 -46.77 8.16 4.51
CA SER A 65 -46.96 6.74 4.80
C SER A 65 -45.74 5.85 4.56
N VAL A 66 -44.60 6.39 4.10
CA VAL A 66 -43.39 5.62 3.75
C VAL A 66 -42.14 5.98 4.58
N ILE A 67 -42.24 7.01 5.43
CA ILE A 67 -41.17 7.45 6.34
C ILE A 67 -41.59 7.20 7.80
N ILE A 68 -40.63 6.84 8.64
CA ILE A 68 -40.79 6.47 10.05
C ILE A 68 -40.44 7.66 10.96
N GLY A 69 -39.50 8.50 10.54
CA GLY A 69 -38.69 9.31 11.44
C GLY A 69 -38.98 10.81 11.57
N PRO A 70 -38.31 11.46 12.54
CA PRO A 70 -38.26 12.92 12.65
C PRO A 70 -37.61 13.54 11.42
N ARG A 71 -37.94 14.81 11.14
CA ARG A 71 -37.33 15.58 10.06
C ARG A 71 -36.33 16.57 10.61
N LEU A 72 -35.15 16.65 10.01
CA LEU A 72 -34.18 17.71 10.26
C LEU A 72 -34.21 18.68 9.08
N PHE A 73 -34.55 19.94 9.29
CA PHE A 73 -34.72 20.93 8.21
C PHE A 73 -35.62 20.42 7.06
N SER A 74 -36.69 19.68 7.35
CA SER A 74 -37.60 19.01 6.38
C SER A 74 -37.12 17.70 5.78
N ILE A 75 -35.86 17.32 5.99
CA ILE A 75 -35.25 16.08 5.47
C ILE A 75 -35.62 14.90 6.37
N PRO A 76 -36.21 13.80 5.86
CA PRO A 76 -36.45 12.59 6.63
C PRO A 76 -35.15 11.99 7.21
N ALA A 77 -35.24 11.34 8.36
CA ALA A 77 -34.07 10.69 8.98
C ALA A 77 -33.45 9.60 8.08
N GLU A 78 -34.27 8.91 7.30
CA GLU A 78 -33.87 7.91 6.32
C GLU A 78 -33.00 8.52 5.21
N GLU A 79 -33.34 9.71 4.73
CA GLU A 79 -32.57 10.42 3.71
C GLU A 79 -31.20 10.89 4.27
N LEU A 80 -31.18 11.39 5.51
CA LEU A 80 -29.91 11.68 6.18
C LEU A 80 -29.05 10.42 6.35
N PHE A 81 -29.67 9.29 6.66
CA PHE A 81 -28.98 8.01 6.73
C PHE A 81 -28.46 7.57 5.37
N PHE A 82 -29.20 7.85 4.28
CA PHE A 82 -28.74 7.60 2.92
C PHE A 82 -27.40 8.29 2.62
N PHE A 83 -27.26 9.58 2.97
CA PHE A 83 -26.00 10.32 2.79
C PHE A 83 -24.83 9.65 3.52
N VAL A 84 -25.08 9.16 4.73
CA VAL A 84 -24.08 8.46 5.56
C VAL A 84 -23.69 7.12 4.94
N ILE A 85 -24.68 6.27 4.63
CA ILE A 85 -24.43 4.88 4.20
C ILE A 85 -23.87 4.82 2.76
N GLN A 86 -24.29 5.72 1.87
CA GLN A 86 -23.67 5.85 0.55
C GLN A 86 -22.20 6.23 0.68
N THR A 87 -21.91 7.29 1.44
CA THR A 87 -20.53 7.76 1.66
C THR A 87 -19.67 6.66 2.28
N TYR A 88 -20.21 5.93 3.25
CA TYR A 88 -19.53 4.81 3.89
C TYR A 88 -19.18 3.68 2.90
N ASN A 89 -20.18 3.20 2.13
CA ASN A 89 -20.01 2.12 1.16
C ASN A 89 -18.99 2.49 0.08
N THR A 90 -19.14 3.66 -0.54
CA THR A 90 -18.24 4.15 -1.59
C THR A 90 -16.83 4.33 -1.05
N SER A 91 -16.69 4.81 0.20
CA SER A 91 -15.39 4.92 0.87
C SER A 91 -14.72 3.56 1.10
N LEU A 92 -15.46 2.53 1.55
CA LEU A 92 -14.89 1.19 1.74
C LEU A 92 -14.42 0.56 0.42
N ILE A 93 -15.17 0.72 -0.67
CA ILE A 93 -14.76 0.24 -2.00
C ILE A 93 -13.47 0.95 -2.43
N TYR A 94 -13.41 2.27 -2.30
CA TYR A 94 -12.21 3.05 -2.60
C TYR A 94 -11.00 2.58 -1.77
N LEU A 95 -11.17 2.46 -0.45
CA LEU A 95 -10.09 2.07 0.46
C LEU A 95 -9.54 0.68 0.15
N PHE A 96 -10.42 -0.27 -0.13
CA PHE A 96 -10.02 -1.62 -0.50
C PHE A 96 -9.18 -1.63 -1.79
N LEU A 97 -9.61 -0.90 -2.82
CA LEU A 97 -8.93 -0.86 -4.11
C LEU A 97 -7.64 -0.02 -4.09
N SER A 98 -7.56 0.97 -3.21
CA SER A 98 -6.40 1.86 -3.06
C SER A 98 -5.35 1.35 -2.08
N LYS A 99 -5.66 0.38 -1.20
CA LYS A 99 -4.72 -0.15 -0.19
C LYS A 99 -3.36 -0.60 -0.75
N PRO A 100 -3.28 -1.31 -1.89
CA PRO A 100 -1.99 -1.73 -2.46
C PRO A 100 -1.10 -0.57 -2.91
N LEU A 101 -1.67 0.61 -3.15
CA LEU A 101 -0.95 1.76 -3.71
C LEU A 101 -0.05 2.41 -2.67
N LEU A 102 1.15 2.81 -3.12
CA LEU A 102 1.95 3.80 -2.41
C LEU A 102 1.68 5.16 -3.06
N HIS A 103 0.79 5.95 -2.47
CA HIS A 103 0.34 7.23 -3.03
C HIS A 103 1.49 8.20 -3.35
N SER A 104 2.56 8.21 -2.56
CA SER A 104 3.77 9.03 -2.77
C SER A 104 4.36 8.97 -4.17
N LYS A 105 4.26 7.81 -4.87
CA LYS A 105 4.82 7.65 -6.22
C LYS A 105 4.02 8.38 -7.32
N TYR A 106 2.80 8.81 -7.00
CA TYR A 106 1.88 9.48 -7.93
C TYR A 106 1.89 11.01 -7.79
N LEU A 107 2.68 11.54 -6.85
CA LEU A 107 2.89 12.99 -6.72
C LEU A 107 3.59 13.56 -7.96
N VAL A 108 3.33 14.83 -8.24
CA VAL A 108 3.87 15.53 -9.42
C VAL A 108 4.71 16.71 -8.94
N ALA A 109 6.02 16.67 -9.17
CA ALA A 109 6.98 17.68 -8.68
C ALA A 109 7.07 18.96 -9.51
N ARG A 110 6.44 19.01 -10.69
CA ARG A 110 6.45 20.22 -11.53
C ARG A 110 5.02 20.61 -11.85
N ASN A 111 4.71 21.89 -11.66
CA ASN A 111 3.42 22.46 -12.02
C ASN A 111 3.30 22.62 -13.55
N THR A 112 3.30 21.51 -14.28
CA THR A 112 2.85 21.52 -15.67
C THR A 112 1.33 21.47 -15.63
N THR A 113 0.69 22.59 -15.97
CA THR A 113 -0.77 22.65 -16.13
C THR A 113 -1.17 21.79 -17.33
N GLY A 114 -1.32 20.50 -17.08
CA GLY A 114 -1.66 19.51 -18.10
C GLY A 114 -2.95 19.89 -18.82
N LEU A 115 -3.05 19.54 -20.10
CA LEU A 115 -4.25 19.73 -20.91
C LEU A 115 -5.50 19.23 -20.18
N TRP A 116 -5.42 18.03 -19.58
CA TRP A 116 -6.51 17.43 -18.83
C TRP A 116 -6.93 18.24 -17.61
N HIS A 117 -5.99 18.84 -16.87
CA HIS A 117 -6.31 19.70 -15.72
C HIS A 117 -7.19 20.88 -16.15
N ARG A 118 -6.76 21.63 -17.17
CA ARG A 118 -7.50 22.79 -17.70
C ARG A 118 -8.82 22.39 -18.36
N ALA A 119 -8.83 21.30 -19.12
CA ALA A 119 -10.04 20.78 -19.74
C ALA A 119 -11.09 20.40 -18.69
N GLY A 120 -10.70 19.70 -17.63
CA GLY A 120 -11.63 19.37 -16.54
C GLY A 120 -12.15 20.60 -15.79
N GLN A 121 -11.31 21.62 -15.58
CA GLN A 121 -11.77 22.90 -15.02
C GLN A 121 -12.81 23.58 -15.91
N ALA A 122 -12.54 23.66 -17.22
CA ALA A 122 -13.46 24.27 -18.18
C ALA A 122 -14.80 23.51 -18.25
N ILE A 123 -14.76 22.17 -18.29
CA ILE A 123 -15.96 21.33 -18.30
C ILE A 123 -16.79 21.54 -17.02
N LEU A 124 -16.16 21.48 -15.85
CA LEU A 124 -16.88 21.63 -14.58
C LEU A 124 -17.42 23.05 -14.38
N ALA A 125 -16.68 24.07 -14.82
CA ALA A 125 -17.18 25.45 -14.83
C ALA A 125 -18.37 25.61 -15.77
N ALA A 126 -18.32 25.03 -16.98
CA ALA A 126 -19.44 25.04 -17.91
C ALA A 126 -20.67 24.33 -17.32
N CYS A 127 -20.48 23.18 -16.68
CA CYS A 127 -21.56 22.48 -15.97
C CYS A 127 -22.22 23.38 -14.91
N ALA A 128 -21.43 24.08 -14.08
CA ALA A 128 -21.98 25.00 -13.08
C ALA A 128 -22.81 26.13 -13.71
N VAL A 129 -22.33 26.73 -14.81
CA VAL A 129 -23.04 27.78 -15.55
C VAL A 129 -24.34 27.25 -16.16
N ILE A 130 -24.30 26.08 -16.80
CA ILE A 130 -25.48 25.43 -17.39
C ILE A 130 -26.51 25.11 -16.30
N GLY A 131 -26.08 24.59 -15.15
CA GLY A 131 -26.95 24.33 -14.01
C GLY A 131 -27.65 25.60 -13.52
N GLY A 132 -26.90 26.70 -13.37
CA GLY A 132 -27.45 28.00 -12.99
C GLY A 132 -28.45 28.55 -14.01
N PHE A 133 -28.20 28.37 -15.31
CA PHE A 133 -29.12 28.77 -16.37
C PHE A 133 -30.44 27.99 -16.32
N GLN A 134 -30.38 26.67 -16.13
CA GLN A 134 -31.58 25.81 -16.00
C GLN A 134 -32.42 26.21 -14.78
N ILE A 135 -31.79 26.50 -13.65
CA ILE A 135 -32.48 27.00 -12.45
C ILE A 135 -33.17 28.34 -12.72
N ARG A 136 -32.49 29.26 -13.42
CA ARG A 136 -33.05 30.59 -13.74
C ARG A 136 -34.22 30.51 -14.72
N ARG A 137 -34.14 29.62 -15.71
CA ARG A 137 -35.21 29.41 -16.69
C ARG A 137 -36.50 28.92 -16.01
N GLY A 138 -36.36 28.05 -15.01
CA GLY A 138 -37.48 27.43 -14.32
C GLY A 138 -38.25 26.43 -15.21
N GLY A 139 -39.11 25.61 -14.58
CA GLY A 139 -39.86 24.57 -15.27
C GLY A 139 -39.02 23.34 -15.60
N GLU A 140 -39.15 22.83 -16.82
CA GLU A 140 -38.50 21.59 -17.29
C GLU A 140 -36.97 21.65 -17.13
N GLY A 141 -36.38 20.61 -16.53
CA GLY A 141 -34.94 20.51 -16.27
C GLY A 141 -34.43 21.33 -15.08
N THR A 142 -35.30 21.98 -14.30
CA THR A 142 -34.91 22.66 -13.04
C THR A 142 -34.26 21.69 -12.07
N TYR A 143 -34.75 20.45 -11.97
CA TYR A 143 -34.18 19.45 -11.05
C TYR A 143 -32.74 19.07 -11.45
N LEU A 144 -32.52 18.78 -12.73
CA LEU A 144 -31.18 18.55 -13.26
C LEU A 144 -30.26 19.77 -13.03
N GLY A 145 -30.78 20.97 -13.25
CA GLY A 145 -30.06 22.21 -12.99
C GLY A 145 -29.59 22.33 -11.53
N LEU A 146 -30.46 21.98 -10.58
CA LEU A 146 -30.15 21.98 -9.15
C LEU A 146 -29.08 20.95 -8.77
N ILE A 147 -29.09 19.75 -9.36
CA ILE A 147 -28.04 18.74 -9.14
C ILE A 147 -26.70 19.28 -9.61
N VAL A 148 -26.63 19.74 -10.86
CA VAL A 148 -25.36 20.15 -11.48
C VAL A 148 -24.83 21.44 -10.85
N ALA A 149 -25.68 22.43 -10.57
CA ALA A 149 -25.27 23.68 -9.94
C ALA A 149 -24.74 23.47 -8.50
N TRP A 150 -25.22 22.44 -7.79
CA TRP A 150 -24.70 22.07 -6.47
C TRP A 150 -23.39 21.29 -6.57
N ALA A 151 -23.33 20.23 -7.39
CA ALA A 151 -22.17 19.34 -7.44
C ALA A 151 -20.95 19.97 -8.15
N ALA A 152 -21.17 20.74 -9.22
CA ALA A 152 -20.10 21.22 -10.07
C ALA A 152 -19.09 22.15 -9.37
N PRO A 153 -19.49 23.10 -8.48
CA PRO A 153 -18.53 23.90 -7.72
C PRO A 153 -17.60 23.07 -6.82
N PHE A 154 -18.14 22.07 -6.11
CA PHE A 154 -17.34 21.17 -5.28
C PHE A 154 -16.40 20.30 -6.12
N LEU A 155 -16.91 19.73 -7.22
CA LEU A 155 -16.08 18.96 -8.16
C LEU A 155 -14.99 19.84 -8.77
N LEU A 156 -15.30 21.07 -9.15
CA LEU A 156 -14.33 22.03 -9.70
C LEU A 156 -13.23 22.34 -8.67
N PHE A 157 -13.61 22.56 -7.41
CA PHE A 157 -12.65 22.77 -6.33
C PHE A 157 -11.73 21.54 -6.15
N LEU A 158 -12.31 20.36 -5.95
CA LEU A 158 -11.57 19.10 -5.76
C LEU A 158 -10.67 18.76 -6.94
N TRP A 159 -11.16 18.97 -8.17
CA TRP A 159 -10.39 18.82 -9.40
C TRP A 159 -9.24 19.81 -9.44
N SER A 160 -9.48 21.08 -9.13
CA SER A 160 -8.45 22.12 -9.19
C SER A 160 -7.29 21.84 -8.23
N ILE A 161 -7.56 21.29 -7.05
CA ILE A 161 -6.52 21.02 -6.06
C ILE A 161 -5.83 19.66 -6.23
N SER A 162 -6.46 18.68 -6.90
CA SER A 162 -5.96 17.30 -6.91
C SER A 162 -5.97 16.58 -8.25
N SER A 163 -6.40 17.20 -9.36
CA SER A 163 -6.52 16.48 -10.63
C SER A 163 -5.19 15.93 -11.14
N GLN A 164 -4.07 16.63 -10.92
CA GLN A 164 -2.74 16.16 -11.38
C GLN A 164 -2.34 14.85 -10.70
N PHE A 165 -2.70 14.69 -9.43
CA PHE A 165 -2.54 13.45 -8.67
C PHE A 165 -3.58 12.41 -9.11
N LEU A 166 -4.85 12.80 -9.22
CA LEU A 166 -5.98 11.95 -9.58
C LEU A 166 -5.77 11.24 -10.93
N VAL A 167 -5.35 11.95 -11.97
CA VAL A 167 -5.17 11.37 -13.32
C VAL A 167 -3.99 10.40 -13.40
N LYS A 168 -3.09 10.42 -12.42
CA LYS A 168 -1.96 9.49 -12.32
C LYS A 168 -2.32 8.20 -11.58
N LEU A 169 -3.38 8.23 -10.76
CA LEU A 169 -3.86 7.04 -10.07
C LEU A 169 -4.46 6.03 -11.06
N PRO A 170 -4.36 4.72 -10.78
CA PRO A 170 -4.95 3.70 -11.63
C PRO A 170 -6.48 3.79 -11.61
N TYR A 171 -7.13 3.44 -12.72
CA TYR A 171 -8.60 3.43 -12.82
C TYR A 171 -9.29 2.52 -11.81
N SER A 172 -8.59 1.49 -11.30
CA SER A 172 -9.07 0.66 -10.19
C SER A 172 -9.35 1.46 -8.92
N SER A 173 -8.66 2.58 -8.70
CA SER A 173 -8.78 3.41 -7.50
C SER A 173 -9.55 4.71 -7.72
N THR A 174 -9.92 5.02 -8.97
CA THR A 174 -10.66 6.23 -9.32
C THR A 174 -12.00 5.92 -9.98
N VAL A 175 -12.00 5.23 -11.12
CA VAL A 175 -13.22 4.96 -11.90
C VAL A 175 -14.05 3.84 -11.28
N VAL A 176 -13.44 2.73 -10.90
CA VAL A 176 -14.15 1.57 -10.32
C VAL A 176 -14.92 1.92 -9.03
N PRO A 177 -14.34 2.64 -8.04
CA PRO A 177 -15.09 3.03 -6.85
C PRO A 177 -16.17 4.09 -7.11
N ILE A 178 -16.19 4.74 -8.27
CA ILE A 178 -17.34 5.56 -8.71
C ILE A 178 -18.38 4.65 -9.36
N ALA A 179 -17.97 3.86 -10.36
CA ALA A 179 -18.85 3.08 -11.21
C ALA A 179 -19.64 2.01 -10.45
N ILE A 180 -19.01 1.23 -9.58
CA ILE A 180 -19.68 0.14 -8.84
C ILE A 180 -20.85 0.66 -8.00
N PRO A 181 -20.65 1.60 -7.05
CA PRO A 181 -21.77 2.10 -6.25
C PRO A 181 -22.78 2.90 -7.08
N THR A 182 -22.37 3.61 -8.14
CA THR A 182 -23.30 4.32 -9.02
C THR A 182 -24.24 3.36 -9.75
N LEU A 183 -23.69 2.34 -10.41
CA LEU A 183 -24.50 1.32 -11.10
C LEU A 183 -25.40 0.54 -10.13
N TYR A 184 -24.89 0.26 -8.93
CA TYR A 184 -25.69 -0.39 -7.89
C TYR A 184 -26.87 0.48 -7.45
N LEU A 185 -26.64 1.77 -7.19
CA LEU A 185 -27.68 2.69 -6.76
C LEU A 185 -28.70 3.00 -7.86
N TRP A 186 -28.32 2.99 -9.14
CA TRP A 186 -29.29 3.06 -10.24
C TRP A 186 -30.33 1.93 -10.18
N ILE A 187 -29.89 0.71 -9.85
CA ILE A 187 -30.79 -0.45 -9.68
C ILE A 187 -31.67 -0.27 -8.44
N VAL A 188 -31.08 0.13 -7.30
CA VAL A 188 -31.82 0.33 -6.05
C VAL A 188 -32.88 1.42 -6.18
N ASP A 189 -32.53 2.54 -6.80
CA ASP A 189 -33.43 3.67 -7.03
C ASP A 189 -34.59 3.28 -7.96
N THR A 190 -34.31 2.59 -9.08
CA THR A 190 -35.36 2.07 -9.97
C THR A 190 -36.37 1.20 -9.20
N LEU A 191 -35.89 0.36 -8.27
CA LEU A 191 -36.74 -0.49 -7.46
C LEU A 191 -37.54 0.28 -6.41
N ALA A 192 -37.01 1.38 -5.88
CA ALA A 192 -37.66 2.24 -4.90
C ALA A 192 -38.72 3.15 -5.54
N LEU A 193 -38.41 3.75 -6.70
CA LEU A 193 -39.36 4.54 -7.48
C LEU A 193 -40.56 3.69 -7.92
N LYS A 194 -40.34 2.46 -8.39
CA LYS A 194 -41.43 1.52 -8.74
C LYS A 194 -42.32 1.15 -7.55
N ARG A 195 -41.83 1.32 -6.31
CA ARG A 195 -42.59 1.08 -5.07
C ARG A 195 -43.24 2.35 -4.51
N GLY A 196 -43.02 3.51 -5.13
CA GLY A 196 -43.54 4.79 -4.67
C GLY A 196 -42.89 5.30 -3.38
N THR A 197 -41.64 4.90 -3.10
CA THR A 197 -40.92 5.32 -1.88
C THR A 197 -40.61 6.83 -1.88
N TRP A 198 -40.42 7.43 -3.05
CA TRP A 198 -40.39 8.88 -3.25
C TRP A 198 -40.88 9.21 -4.65
N ALA A 199 -41.21 10.49 -4.86
CA ALA A 199 -41.64 11.00 -6.15
C ALA A 199 -41.00 12.37 -6.44
N ILE A 200 -40.52 12.51 -7.67
CA ILE A 200 -40.01 13.77 -8.22
C ILE A 200 -41.12 14.43 -9.05
N SER A 201 -41.30 15.74 -8.92
CA SER A 201 -42.38 16.47 -9.58
C SER A 201 -42.24 16.50 -11.10
N SER A 202 -43.30 16.16 -11.84
CA SER A 202 -43.30 16.04 -13.31
C SER A 202 -42.99 17.36 -14.04
N GLY A 203 -43.26 18.51 -13.42
CA GLY A 203 -43.02 19.83 -14.02
C GLY A 203 -41.57 20.32 -13.96
N THR A 204 -40.66 19.59 -13.30
CA THR A 204 -39.26 20.00 -13.10
C THR A 204 -38.23 19.07 -13.74
N LYS A 205 -38.66 17.94 -14.28
CA LYS A 205 -37.81 16.93 -14.92
C LYS A 205 -37.56 17.26 -16.39
N VAL A 206 -36.57 16.64 -17.01
CA VAL A 206 -36.28 16.68 -18.46
C VAL A 206 -37.09 15.64 -19.23
N GLY A 207 -37.62 14.61 -18.54
CA GLY A 207 -38.43 13.56 -19.16
C GLY A 207 -37.64 12.49 -19.94
N VAL A 208 -36.30 12.52 -19.87
CA VAL A 208 -35.43 11.50 -20.47
C VAL A 208 -35.15 10.39 -19.46
N HIS A 209 -35.30 9.15 -19.90
CA HIS A 209 -35.09 7.96 -19.09
C HIS A 209 -33.98 7.11 -19.69
N LEU A 210 -33.09 6.56 -18.84
CA LEU A 210 -32.09 5.59 -19.29
C LEU A 210 -32.73 4.21 -19.51
N TRP A 211 -33.64 3.84 -18.64
CA TRP A 211 -34.56 2.71 -18.78
C TRP A 211 -35.85 2.97 -17.99
N ASP A 212 -36.83 2.08 -18.13
CA ASP A 212 -38.12 2.20 -17.44
C ASP A 212 -37.98 2.29 -15.91
N GLY A 213 -38.34 3.45 -15.36
CA GLY A 213 -38.24 3.77 -13.94
C GLY A 213 -36.91 4.37 -13.48
N LEU A 214 -36.00 4.76 -14.40
CA LEU A 214 -34.77 5.48 -14.07
C LEU A 214 -34.58 6.73 -14.93
N GLU A 215 -34.72 7.88 -14.30
CA GLU A 215 -34.64 9.20 -14.92
C GLU A 215 -33.19 9.67 -15.07
N ILE A 216 -32.91 10.48 -16.08
CA ILE A 216 -31.55 10.98 -16.35
C ILE A 216 -30.99 11.80 -15.18
N GLU A 217 -31.87 12.46 -14.42
CA GLU A 217 -31.50 13.21 -13.22
C GLU A 217 -30.94 12.30 -12.14
N GLU A 218 -31.58 11.16 -11.86
CA GLU A 218 -31.09 10.17 -10.89
C GLU A 218 -29.77 9.53 -11.36
N VAL A 219 -29.66 9.25 -12.67
CA VAL A 219 -28.41 8.77 -13.29
C VAL A 219 -27.27 9.73 -12.97
N ILE A 220 -27.48 11.02 -13.21
CA ILE A 220 -26.49 12.08 -13.00
C ILE A 220 -26.27 12.31 -11.50
N PHE A 221 -27.31 12.25 -10.66
CA PHE A 221 -27.22 12.42 -9.21
C PHE A 221 -26.31 11.37 -8.57
N PHE A 222 -26.54 10.08 -8.81
CA PHE A 222 -25.69 9.01 -8.25
C PHE A 222 -24.29 9.00 -8.85
N LEU A 223 -24.11 9.42 -10.10
CA LEU A 223 -22.78 9.59 -10.68
C LEU A 223 -22.03 10.75 -10.01
N ALA A 224 -22.68 11.91 -9.87
CA ALA A 224 -22.09 13.10 -9.30
C ALA A 224 -21.73 12.92 -7.82
N THR A 225 -22.63 12.35 -7.01
CA THR A 225 -22.40 12.11 -5.58
C THR A 225 -21.27 11.10 -5.33
N ASN A 226 -21.21 9.98 -6.05
CA ASN A 226 -20.08 9.05 -5.92
C ASN A 226 -18.77 9.64 -6.46
N THR A 227 -18.82 10.49 -7.50
CA THR A 227 -17.64 11.23 -7.97
C THR A 227 -17.14 12.21 -6.91
N LEU A 228 -18.03 12.95 -6.25
CA LEU A 228 -17.69 13.85 -5.13
C LEU A 228 -17.01 13.10 -3.99
N ILE A 229 -17.56 11.95 -3.59
CA ILE A 229 -16.98 11.11 -2.52
C ILE A 229 -15.58 10.65 -2.92
N VAL A 230 -15.41 10.06 -4.11
CA VAL A 230 -14.10 9.56 -4.56
C VAL A 230 -13.10 10.69 -4.76
N PHE A 231 -13.50 11.83 -5.32
CA PHE A 231 -12.60 12.99 -5.47
C PHE A 231 -12.18 13.57 -4.11
N GLY A 232 -13.09 13.58 -3.12
CA GLY A 232 -12.78 13.98 -1.76
C GLY A 232 -11.79 13.02 -1.07
N LEU A 233 -11.95 11.71 -1.27
CA LEU A 233 -11.02 10.69 -0.78
C LEU A 233 -9.64 10.82 -1.45
N VAL A 234 -9.61 11.05 -2.76
CA VAL A 234 -8.37 11.29 -3.52
C VAL A 234 -7.67 12.57 -3.05
N ALA A 235 -8.41 13.65 -2.79
CA ALA A 235 -7.83 14.89 -2.25
C ALA A 235 -7.24 14.68 -0.85
N PHE A 236 -7.91 13.90 0.00
CA PHE A 236 -7.37 13.50 1.30
C PHE A 236 -6.08 12.69 1.16
N ASP A 237 -6.05 11.69 0.27
CA ASP A 237 -4.85 10.87 0.03
C ASP A 237 -3.72 11.67 -0.63
N HIS A 238 -4.04 12.67 -1.45
CA HIS A 238 -3.08 13.61 -2.02
C HIS A 238 -2.38 14.39 -0.90
N ALA A 239 -3.14 14.97 0.02
CA ALA A 239 -2.62 15.68 1.18
C ALA A 239 -1.72 14.77 2.04
N VAL A 240 -2.21 13.58 2.40
CA VAL A 240 -1.44 12.62 3.21
C VAL A 240 -0.17 12.16 2.47
N ALA A 241 -0.24 11.95 1.16
CA ALA A 241 0.94 11.59 0.38
C ALA A 241 2.01 12.69 0.44
N ILE A 242 1.64 13.97 0.36
CA ILE A 242 2.56 15.10 0.49
C ILE A 242 3.21 15.09 1.89
N LEU A 243 2.40 15.00 2.94
CA LEU A 243 2.87 14.96 4.34
C LEU A 243 3.88 13.83 4.60
N LEU A 244 3.59 12.64 4.08
CA LEU A 244 4.45 11.47 4.30
C LEU A 244 5.70 11.47 3.43
N THR A 245 5.64 12.05 2.22
CA THR A 245 6.74 11.98 1.26
C THR A 245 7.87 12.93 1.59
N PHE A 246 7.59 14.13 2.11
CA PHE A 246 8.62 15.17 2.28
C PHE A 246 8.91 15.44 3.76
N PRO A 247 9.84 14.69 4.40
CA PRO A 247 10.20 14.90 5.79
C PRO A 247 10.80 16.29 6.06
N ASP A 248 11.49 16.89 5.09
CA ASP A 248 12.06 18.24 5.26
C ASP A 248 10.99 19.33 5.31
N LEU A 249 9.89 19.15 4.56
CA LEU A 249 8.75 20.08 4.56
C LEU A 249 7.81 19.83 5.74
N PHE A 250 7.64 18.57 6.13
CA PHE A 250 6.74 18.15 7.20
C PHE A 250 7.45 17.24 8.21
N PRO A 251 8.35 17.75 9.07
CA PRO A 251 9.18 16.88 9.93
C PRO A 251 8.38 15.94 10.83
N LYS A 252 7.27 16.42 11.39
CA LYS A 252 6.38 15.65 12.26
C LYS A 252 5.00 15.56 11.63
N VAL A 253 4.51 14.32 11.43
CA VAL A 253 3.17 14.06 10.92
C VAL A 253 2.44 13.21 11.96
N PRO A 254 1.38 13.73 12.60
CA PRO A 254 0.58 12.92 13.54
C PRO A 254 -0.15 11.81 12.78
N GLU A 255 -0.53 10.74 13.49
CA GLU A 255 -1.30 9.62 12.92
C GLU A 255 -2.60 10.13 12.26
N LEU A 256 -3.25 11.12 12.90
CA LEU A 256 -4.46 11.79 12.43
C LEU A 256 -4.15 13.27 12.16
N PRO A 257 -3.78 13.66 10.92
CA PRO A 257 -3.49 15.05 10.58
C PRO A 257 -4.75 15.92 10.67
N SER A 258 -4.60 17.13 11.22
CA SER A 258 -5.70 18.09 11.31
C SER A 258 -6.12 18.56 9.91
N PRO A 259 -7.39 19.00 9.72
CA PRO A 259 -7.83 19.57 8.45
C PRO A 259 -6.94 20.73 7.98
N VAL A 260 -6.46 21.57 8.89
CA VAL A 260 -5.53 22.67 8.58
C VAL A 260 -4.22 22.14 7.99
N MET A 261 -3.64 21.09 8.59
CA MET A 261 -2.41 20.47 8.10
C MET A 261 -2.61 19.79 6.73
N LEU A 262 -3.77 19.17 6.51
CA LEU A 262 -4.13 18.61 5.20
C LEU A 262 -4.21 19.71 4.12
N MET A 263 -4.83 20.85 4.43
CA MET A 263 -4.89 21.99 3.52
C MET A 263 -3.51 22.61 3.27
N GLN A 264 -2.68 22.75 4.30
CA GLN A 264 -1.29 23.22 4.17
C GLN A 264 -0.49 22.32 3.22
N ALA A 265 -0.68 21.00 3.31
CA ALA A 265 -0.05 20.04 2.41
C ALA A 265 -0.48 20.26 0.96
N ILE A 266 -1.80 20.29 0.69
CA ILE A 266 -2.35 20.47 -0.66
C ILE A 266 -1.88 21.77 -1.32
N PHE A 267 -1.79 22.86 -0.56
CA PHE A 267 -1.35 24.17 -1.07
C PHE A 267 0.17 24.38 -1.03
N THR A 268 0.94 23.35 -0.69
CA THR A 268 2.40 23.41 -0.81
C THR A 268 2.76 23.48 -2.29
N ASP A 269 3.51 24.52 -2.67
CA ASP A 269 3.96 24.69 -4.05
C ASP A 269 4.74 23.45 -4.53
N PRO A 270 4.32 22.78 -5.63
CA PRO A 270 5.04 21.65 -6.18
C PRO A 270 6.51 21.92 -6.50
N VAL A 271 6.92 23.18 -6.71
CA VAL A 271 8.35 23.56 -6.87
C VAL A 271 9.20 23.17 -5.66
N LYS A 272 8.59 23.09 -4.46
CA LYS A 272 9.25 22.65 -3.23
C LYS A 272 9.40 21.12 -3.13
N TYR A 273 8.73 20.36 -4.01
CA TYR A 273 8.81 18.91 -3.97
C TYR A 273 10.16 18.42 -4.47
N ASP A 274 10.77 17.52 -3.71
CA ASP A 274 11.92 16.75 -4.17
C ASP A 274 11.47 15.75 -5.24
N GLY A 275 11.62 16.15 -6.51
CA GLY A 275 11.30 15.31 -7.66
C GLY A 275 12.16 14.05 -7.78
N GLU A 276 13.41 14.10 -7.30
CA GLU A 276 14.29 12.92 -7.28
C GLU A 276 13.81 11.90 -6.26
N ARG A 277 13.29 12.36 -5.11
CA ARG A 277 12.64 11.47 -4.13
C ARG A 277 11.39 10.81 -4.69
N ILE A 278 10.49 11.54 -5.37
CA ILE A 278 9.30 10.94 -6.00
C ILE A 278 9.69 9.89 -7.05
N LYS A 279 10.67 10.21 -7.91
CA LYS A 279 11.19 9.30 -8.93
C LYS A 279 11.84 8.07 -8.29
N GLY A 280 12.64 8.26 -7.25
CA GLY A 280 13.30 7.18 -6.53
C GLY A 280 12.32 6.25 -5.82
N LEU A 281 11.25 6.79 -5.21
CA LEU A 281 10.17 5.99 -4.65
C LEU A 281 9.44 5.16 -5.72
N SER A 282 9.20 5.75 -6.89
CA SER A 282 8.61 5.04 -8.03
C SER A 282 9.49 3.86 -8.48
N GLN A 283 10.80 4.08 -8.56
CA GLN A 283 11.78 3.04 -8.91
C GLN A 283 11.88 1.95 -7.82
N ALA A 284 11.87 2.33 -6.55
CA ALA A 284 11.90 1.40 -5.42
C ALA A 284 10.66 0.49 -5.40
N VAL A 285 9.46 1.06 -5.60
CA VAL A 285 8.22 0.28 -5.72
C VAL A 285 8.27 -0.66 -6.93
N ALA A 286 8.74 -0.19 -8.09
CA ALA A 286 8.87 -1.03 -9.28
C ALA A 286 9.84 -2.19 -9.06
N ARG A 287 10.97 -1.93 -8.39
CA ARG A 287 11.96 -2.95 -8.01
C ARG A 287 11.35 -4.01 -7.09
N LEU A 288 10.64 -3.59 -6.04
CA LEU A 288 9.94 -4.50 -5.13
C LEU A 288 8.88 -5.35 -5.85
N GLN A 289 8.03 -4.72 -6.67
CA GLN A 289 6.98 -5.42 -7.41
C GLN A 289 7.56 -6.46 -8.39
N LYS A 290 8.68 -6.14 -9.05
CA LYS A 290 9.34 -7.04 -10.00
C LYS A 290 10.06 -8.21 -9.30
N LYS A 291 10.75 -7.94 -8.18
CA LYS A 291 11.66 -8.91 -7.55
C LYS A 291 11.00 -9.76 -6.46
N SER A 292 9.95 -9.27 -5.77
CA SER A 292 9.23 -10.07 -4.77
C SER A 292 7.73 -9.78 -4.71
N ARG A 293 6.95 -10.70 -5.29
CA ARG A 293 5.48 -10.66 -5.20
C ARG A 293 4.96 -10.83 -3.76
N SER A 294 5.69 -11.55 -2.90
CA SER A 294 5.26 -11.80 -1.50
C SER A 294 5.49 -10.57 -0.64
N PHE A 295 6.69 -9.97 -0.73
CA PHE A 295 6.98 -8.74 0.01
C PHE A 295 6.24 -7.53 -0.56
N TYR A 296 5.97 -7.48 -1.87
CA TYR A 296 5.10 -6.44 -2.42
C TYR A 296 3.71 -6.46 -1.79
N LEU A 297 3.07 -7.64 -1.71
CA LEU A 297 1.78 -7.79 -1.01
C LEU A 297 1.90 -7.41 0.48
N ALA A 298 2.89 -7.96 1.19
CA ALA A 298 3.07 -7.67 2.61
C ALA A 298 3.30 -6.18 2.89
N SER A 299 4.11 -5.50 2.06
CA SER A 299 4.38 -4.07 2.20
C SER A 299 3.12 -3.20 2.12
N SER A 300 2.06 -3.66 1.44
CA SER A 300 0.80 -2.92 1.35
C SER A 300 0.00 -2.87 2.65
N THR A 301 0.34 -3.74 3.59
CA THR A 301 -0.30 -3.80 4.91
C THR A 301 0.32 -2.83 5.91
N PHE A 302 1.56 -2.38 5.66
CA PHE A 302 2.18 -1.28 6.40
C PHE A 302 1.59 0.07 5.96
N SER A 303 1.74 1.11 6.79
CA SER A 303 1.28 2.47 6.51
C SER A 303 2.31 3.52 6.91
N GLY A 304 2.06 4.78 6.55
CA GLY A 304 2.88 5.91 6.97
C GLY A 304 4.31 5.89 6.41
N ARG A 305 5.22 6.56 7.12
CA ARG A 305 6.65 6.63 6.76
C ARG A 305 7.37 5.29 6.93
N LEU A 306 6.94 4.46 7.88
CA LEU A 306 7.44 3.10 8.03
C LEU A 306 7.36 2.33 6.72
N ARG A 307 6.22 2.36 6.03
CA ARG A 307 6.08 1.69 4.72
C ARG A 307 7.07 2.23 3.68
N ILE A 308 7.26 3.55 3.63
CA ILE A 308 8.19 4.20 2.70
C ILE A 308 9.62 3.72 2.97
N ASP A 309 10.06 3.78 4.22
CA ASP A 309 11.43 3.45 4.59
C ASP A 309 11.72 1.96 4.44
N LEU A 310 10.75 1.07 4.69
CA LEU A 310 10.87 -0.36 4.41
C LEU A 310 11.05 -0.64 2.91
N ILE A 311 10.32 0.08 2.04
CA ILE A 311 10.46 -0.05 0.58
C ILE A 311 11.85 0.47 0.13
N LEU A 312 12.33 1.57 0.71
CA LEU A 312 13.66 2.13 0.43
C LEU A 312 14.78 1.19 0.90
N LEU A 313 14.65 0.61 2.11
CA LEU A 313 15.57 -0.39 2.63
C LEU A 313 15.62 -1.62 1.72
N TYR A 314 14.47 -2.20 1.37
CA TYR A 314 14.43 -3.34 0.42
C TYR A 314 15.09 -2.98 -0.91
N SER A 315 14.82 -1.78 -1.41
CA SER A 315 15.38 -1.28 -2.66
C SER A 315 16.91 -1.18 -2.61
N PHE A 316 17.48 -0.70 -1.50
CA PHE A 316 18.93 -0.70 -1.26
C PHE A 316 19.49 -2.12 -1.21
N CYS A 317 18.95 -2.99 -0.35
CA CYS A 317 19.44 -4.37 -0.21
C CYS A 317 19.45 -5.08 -1.57
N ARG A 318 18.39 -4.92 -2.37
CA ARG A 318 18.33 -5.55 -3.70
C ARG A 318 19.30 -4.95 -4.70
N VAL A 319 19.59 -3.65 -4.62
CA VAL A 319 20.60 -3.00 -5.48
C VAL A 319 22.00 -3.46 -5.12
N ALA A 320 22.31 -3.54 -3.82
CA ALA A 320 23.61 -4.01 -3.35
C ALA A 320 23.85 -5.46 -3.78
N ASP A 321 22.87 -6.33 -3.56
CA ASP A 321 22.83 -7.71 -4.01
C ASP A 321 22.99 -7.84 -5.55
N ASP A 322 22.19 -7.10 -6.33
CA ASP A 322 22.27 -7.12 -7.80
C ASP A 322 23.64 -6.62 -8.33
N LEU A 323 24.32 -5.69 -7.64
CA LEU A 323 25.66 -5.23 -8.06
C LEU A 323 26.71 -6.33 -7.89
N VAL A 324 26.62 -7.10 -6.81
CA VAL A 324 27.57 -8.18 -6.52
C VAL A 324 27.25 -9.42 -7.36
N ASP A 325 26.00 -9.86 -7.39
CA ASP A 325 25.57 -11.10 -8.07
C ASP A 325 25.67 -11.03 -9.60
N ASN A 326 25.45 -9.86 -10.20
CA ASN A 326 25.52 -9.70 -11.66
C ASN A 326 26.88 -9.20 -12.14
N ALA A 327 27.92 -9.23 -11.29
CA ALA A 327 29.27 -8.86 -11.70
C ALA A 327 29.88 -9.94 -12.61
N ASP A 328 30.54 -9.52 -13.70
CA ASP A 328 31.12 -10.46 -14.67
C ASP A 328 32.25 -11.32 -14.09
N THR A 329 32.95 -10.80 -13.07
CA THR A 329 34.06 -11.51 -12.42
C THR A 329 34.04 -11.30 -10.90
N ILE A 330 34.63 -12.25 -10.17
CA ILE A 330 34.82 -12.15 -8.72
C ILE A 330 35.59 -10.88 -8.32
N SER A 331 36.56 -10.45 -9.14
CA SER A 331 37.32 -9.22 -8.89
C SER A 331 36.42 -7.98 -8.93
N ILE A 332 35.51 -7.88 -9.91
CA ILE A 332 34.53 -6.80 -10.01
C ILE A 332 33.55 -6.86 -8.84
N ALA A 333 33.10 -8.06 -8.45
CA ALA A 333 32.21 -8.23 -7.31
C ALA A 333 32.85 -7.76 -5.99
N ARG A 334 34.12 -8.11 -5.73
CA ARG A 334 34.90 -7.61 -4.59
C ARG A 334 35.04 -6.09 -4.61
N GLU A 335 35.24 -5.51 -5.79
CA GLU A 335 35.31 -4.07 -5.98
C GLU A 335 33.97 -3.39 -5.68
N TRP A 336 32.83 -4.00 -6.04
CA TRP A 336 31.51 -3.50 -5.65
C TRP A 336 31.30 -3.53 -4.15
N ILE A 337 31.68 -4.62 -3.47
CA ILE A 337 31.63 -4.70 -2.01
C ILE A 337 32.46 -3.57 -1.41
N ARG A 338 33.70 -3.35 -1.87
CA ARG A 338 34.57 -2.27 -1.40
C ARG A 338 33.96 -0.88 -1.60
N LYS A 339 33.35 -0.63 -2.77
CA LYS A 339 32.65 0.63 -3.07
C LYS A 339 31.42 0.82 -2.20
N LEU A 340 30.67 -0.24 -1.93
CA LEU A 340 29.51 -0.21 -1.01
C LEU A 340 29.95 0.05 0.43
N THR A 341 31.04 -0.55 0.89
CA THR A 341 31.63 -0.27 2.21
C THR A 341 32.03 1.20 2.32
N HIS A 342 32.75 1.74 1.34
CA HIS A 342 33.11 3.16 1.34
C HIS A 342 31.89 4.09 1.25
N TYR A 343 30.85 3.70 0.51
CA TYR A 343 29.57 4.40 0.52
C TYR A 343 28.98 4.47 1.94
N LEU A 344 28.99 3.36 2.70
CA LEU A 344 28.52 3.35 4.09
C LEU A 344 29.41 4.23 4.99
N ASP A 345 30.73 4.19 4.80
CA ASP A 345 31.66 5.03 5.54
C ASP A 345 31.32 6.51 5.35
N LEU A 346 31.08 6.94 4.10
CA LEU A 346 30.66 8.30 3.77
C LEU A 346 29.25 8.65 4.29
N ALA A 347 28.35 7.67 4.33
CA ALA A 347 26.97 7.87 4.76
C ALA A 347 26.83 7.98 6.29
N TYR A 348 27.73 7.35 7.04
CA TYR A 348 27.76 7.38 8.51
C TYR A 348 28.80 8.34 9.10
N ALA A 349 29.77 8.81 8.30
CA ALA A 349 30.73 9.80 8.76
C ALA A 349 30.04 11.15 9.08
N SER A 350 30.50 11.79 10.16
CA SER A 350 30.06 13.15 10.50
C SER A 350 30.46 14.14 9.40
N LYS A 351 29.72 15.25 9.31
CA LYS A 351 30.01 16.29 8.30
C LYS A 351 31.41 16.85 8.47
N GLU A 352 31.84 17.03 9.72
CA GLU A 352 33.16 17.51 10.11
C GLU A 352 34.25 16.52 9.72
N ALA A 353 34.06 15.22 10.02
CA ALA A 353 35.01 14.18 9.66
C ALA A 353 35.27 14.15 8.15
N ARG A 354 34.21 14.29 7.34
CA ARG A 354 34.31 14.29 5.86
C ARG A 354 35.04 15.51 5.30
N ILE A 355 34.86 16.69 5.91
CA ILE A 355 35.57 17.91 5.50
C ILE A 355 37.06 17.78 5.82
N ILE A 356 37.40 17.27 7.01
CA ILE A 356 38.78 17.08 7.45
C ILE A 356 39.51 16.06 6.55
N SER A 357 38.85 14.95 6.21
CA SER A 357 39.43 13.91 5.36
C SER A 357 39.42 14.25 3.86
N LYS A 358 38.90 15.41 3.46
CA LYS A 358 38.73 15.84 2.05
C LYS A 358 37.95 14.83 1.20
N GLU A 359 37.04 14.09 1.83
CA GLU A 359 36.19 13.10 1.16
C GLU A 359 35.13 13.79 0.29
N PRO A 360 34.73 13.21 -0.85
CA PRO A 360 33.70 13.79 -1.70
C PRO A 360 32.33 13.86 -0.99
N SER A 361 31.41 14.64 -1.58
CA SER A 361 30.03 14.57 -1.15
C SER A 361 29.47 13.16 -1.41
N LEU A 362 28.64 12.60 -0.51
CA LEU A 362 28.01 11.28 -0.71
C LEU A 362 27.31 11.21 -2.08
N ASN A 363 26.59 12.27 -2.45
CA ASN A 363 25.95 12.38 -3.76
C ASN A 363 26.93 12.40 -4.93
N SER A 364 28.08 13.08 -4.79
CA SER A 364 29.14 13.06 -5.80
C SER A 364 29.72 11.66 -5.97
N TYR A 365 30.06 10.99 -4.86
CA TYR A 365 30.57 9.63 -4.87
C TYR A 365 29.61 8.64 -5.52
N ILE A 366 28.32 8.70 -5.17
CA ILE A 366 27.28 7.87 -5.80
C ILE A 366 27.26 8.08 -7.31
N THR A 367 27.32 9.33 -7.75
CA THR A 367 27.17 9.71 -9.16
C THR A 367 28.36 9.29 -10.01
N SER A 368 29.59 9.42 -9.48
CA SER A 368 30.81 9.05 -10.19
C SER A 368 31.13 7.56 -10.15
N THR A 369 30.67 6.84 -9.13
CA THR A 369 31.12 5.47 -8.85
C THR A 369 30.12 4.39 -9.27
N PHE A 370 28.81 4.66 -9.13
CA PHE A 370 27.77 3.65 -9.31
C PHE A 370 26.96 3.88 -10.59
N PRO A 371 26.37 2.82 -11.18
CA PRO A 371 25.49 2.96 -12.33
C PRO A 371 24.26 3.82 -12.02
N THR A 372 23.78 4.60 -13.00
CA THR A 372 22.63 5.51 -12.82
C THR A 372 21.36 4.81 -12.29
N SER A 373 21.18 3.53 -12.61
CA SER A 373 20.03 2.72 -12.16
C SER A 373 20.01 2.45 -10.64
N THR A 374 21.14 2.62 -9.95
CA THR A 374 21.28 2.35 -8.51
C THR A 374 21.21 3.62 -7.66
N HIS A 375 21.43 4.80 -8.27
CA HIS A 375 21.58 6.08 -7.58
C HIS A 375 20.45 6.37 -6.59
N SER A 376 19.19 6.15 -6.98
CA SER A 376 18.05 6.44 -6.10
C SER A 376 17.99 5.53 -4.88
N ALA A 377 18.37 4.25 -5.01
CA ALA A 377 18.38 3.32 -3.89
C ALA A 377 19.47 3.68 -2.87
N LEU A 378 20.63 4.14 -3.34
CA LEU A 378 21.75 4.60 -2.51
C LEU A 378 21.45 5.96 -1.87
N ARG A 379 20.88 6.92 -2.60
CA ARG A 379 20.59 8.26 -2.06
C ARG A 379 19.44 8.27 -1.04
N LEU A 380 18.46 7.38 -1.19
CA LEU A 380 17.24 7.38 -0.39
C LEU A 380 17.28 6.38 0.78
N LEU A 381 18.35 5.60 0.96
CA LEU A 381 18.52 4.76 2.15
C LEU A 381 18.49 5.66 3.41
N PRO A 382 17.60 5.43 4.38
CA PRO A 382 17.47 6.30 5.55
C PRO A 382 18.55 6.02 6.62
N THR A 383 19.84 6.21 6.28
CA THR A 383 20.98 5.93 7.16
C THR A 383 20.95 6.71 8.47
N HIS A 384 20.34 7.90 8.49
CA HIS A 384 20.16 8.73 9.68
C HIS A 384 19.31 8.09 10.80
N ILE A 385 18.53 7.04 10.51
CA ILE A 385 17.73 6.30 11.50
C ILE A 385 18.04 4.79 11.51
N LEU A 386 18.92 4.31 10.63
CA LEU A 386 19.34 2.91 10.58
C LEU A 386 20.66 2.72 11.32
N PRO A 387 20.82 1.67 12.14
CA PRO A 387 22.13 1.34 12.69
C PRO A 387 23.10 0.93 11.58
N TYR A 388 24.37 1.31 11.73
CA TYR A 388 25.40 0.99 10.76
C TYR A 388 25.69 -0.51 10.71
N LYS A 389 25.88 -1.16 11.87
CA LYS A 389 26.44 -2.51 11.97
C LYS A 389 25.73 -3.55 11.07
N PRO A 390 24.38 -3.67 11.07
CA PRO A 390 23.71 -4.66 10.21
C PRO A 390 23.92 -4.41 8.71
N LEU A 391 24.11 -3.15 8.27
CA LEU A 391 24.41 -2.86 6.86
C LEU A 391 25.82 -3.31 6.47
N TYR A 392 26.80 -3.15 7.37
CA TYR A 392 28.15 -3.68 7.13
C TYR A 392 28.18 -5.20 7.18
N ASP A 393 27.51 -5.79 8.17
CA ASP A 393 27.38 -7.24 8.32
C ASP A 393 26.69 -7.87 7.07
N LEU A 394 25.72 -7.18 6.45
CA LEU A 394 25.15 -7.61 5.16
C LEU A 394 26.21 -7.68 4.04
N LEU A 395 27.13 -6.71 3.97
CA LEU A 395 28.22 -6.73 2.99
C LEU A 395 29.24 -7.84 3.25
N GLU A 396 29.44 -8.25 4.51
CA GLU A 396 30.23 -9.45 4.84
C GLU A 396 29.55 -10.72 4.31
N GLY A 397 28.22 -10.81 4.39
CA GLY A 397 27.45 -11.91 3.80
C GLY A 397 27.72 -12.09 2.30
N PHE A 398 27.77 -10.98 1.56
CA PHE A 398 28.11 -11.00 0.12
C PHE A 398 29.51 -11.52 -0.18
N LYS A 399 30.48 -11.40 0.75
CA LYS A 399 31.81 -11.97 0.55
C LYS A 399 31.77 -13.50 0.53
N THR A 400 30.89 -14.10 1.33
CA THR A 400 30.69 -15.56 1.35
C THR A 400 30.26 -16.06 -0.03
N ASP A 401 29.38 -15.32 -0.72
CA ASP A 401 28.92 -15.67 -2.07
C ASP A 401 30.05 -15.67 -3.12
N LEU A 402 31.17 -14.99 -2.85
CA LEU A 402 32.35 -14.93 -3.73
C LEU A 402 33.35 -16.07 -3.51
N GLU A 403 33.15 -16.87 -2.46
CA GLU A 403 34.01 -18.01 -2.12
C GLU A 403 33.51 -19.32 -2.74
N PHE A 404 32.30 -19.33 -3.32
CA PHE A 404 31.79 -20.48 -4.06
C PHE A 404 32.63 -20.75 -5.30
N THR A 405 32.99 -22.02 -5.47
CA THR A 405 33.63 -22.53 -6.68
C THR A 405 32.87 -23.78 -7.15
N SER A 406 33.15 -24.24 -8.38
CA SER A 406 32.52 -25.46 -8.90
C SER A 406 32.83 -26.72 -8.08
N THR A 407 33.87 -26.71 -7.25
CA THR A 407 34.32 -27.88 -6.50
C THR A 407 34.20 -27.71 -4.98
N ILE A 408 34.30 -26.49 -4.46
CA ILE A 408 34.34 -26.18 -3.03
C ILE A 408 33.23 -25.18 -2.69
N SER A 409 32.40 -25.54 -1.68
CA SER A 409 31.45 -24.63 -1.04
C SER A 409 32.08 -24.02 0.22
N PRO A 410 31.94 -22.71 0.50
CA PRO A 410 32.36 -22.13 1.76
C PRO A 410 31.50 -22.59 2.95
N ILE A 411 30.34 -23.20 2.70
CA ILE A 411 29.43 -23.67 3.74
C ILE A 411 29.80 -25.11 4.15
N GLN A 412 30.76 -25.24 5.06
CA GLN A 412 31.27 -26.55 5.49
C GLN A 412 30.35 -27.21 6.53
N THR A 413 29.89 -26.41 7.49
CA THR A 413 29.11 -26.84 8.64
C THR A 413 27.74 -26.18 8.69
N GLU A 414 26.89 -26.70 9.57
CA GLU A 414 25.62 -26.05 9.89
C GLU A 414 25.83 -24.63 10.47
N HIS A 415 26.91 -24.42 11.22
CA HIS A 415 27.23 -23.12 11.78
C HIS A 415 27.56 -22.10 10.69
N ASP A 416 28.27 -22.52 9.64
CA ASP A 416 28.58 -21.65 8.49
C ASP A 416 27.30 -21.25 7.74
N LEU A 417 26.36 -22.20 7.58
CA LEU A 417 25.05 -21.92 7.00
C LEU A 417 24.26 -20.92 7.85
N GLU A 418 24.26 -21.09 9.18
CA GLU A 418 23.59 -20.16 10.10
C GLU A 418 24.22 -18.76 10.04
N ASN A 419 25.55 -18.67 10.03
CA ASN A 419 26.28 -17.40 9.92
C ASN A 419 25.98 -16.70 8.59
N TYR A 420 26.02 -17.43 7.47
CA TYR A 420 25.62 -16.90 6.17
C TYR A 420 24.18 -16.35 6.22
N ALA A 421 23.23 -17.13 6.73
CA ALA A 421 21.84 -16.72 6.84
C ALA A 421 21.64 -15.53 7.80
N ALA A 422 22.42 -15.44 8.87
CA ALA A 422 22.43 -14.31 9.78
C ALA A 422 22.89 -13.05 9.07
N TYR A 423 23.95 -13.12 8.26
CA TYR A 423 24.47 -11.98 7.51
C TYR A 423 23.52 -11.50 6.41
N VAL A 424 22.97 -12.39 5.57
CA VAL A 424 22.19 -11.96 4.40
C VAL A 424 20.71 -11.71 4.67
N ALA A 425 20.16 -12.26 5.76
CA ALA A 425 18.74 -12.13 6.08
C ALA A 425 18.47 -11.72 7.54
N GLY A 426 19.28 -12.18 8.49
CA GLY A 426 19.18 -11.77 9.89
C GLY A 426 19.37 -10.26 10.06
N THR A 427 20.46 -9.72 9.51
CA THR A 427 20.75 -8.27 9.51
C THR A 427 19.63 -7.44 8.88
N VAL A 428 19.02 -7.92 7.80
CA VAL A 428 17.90 -7.25 7.14
C VAL A 428 16.67 -7.22 8.05
N ALA A 429 16.40 -8.33 8.77
CA ALA A 429 15.33 -8.36 9.75
C ALA A 429 15.59 -7.42 10.94
N GLU A 430 16.85 -7.27 11.38
CA GLU A 430 17.25 -6.28 12.38
C GLU A 430 16.95 -4.85 11.90
N LEU A 431 17.37 -4.50 10.68
CA LEU A 431 17.12 -3.18 10.07
C LEU A 431 15.62 -2.89 9.95
N ILE A 432 14.82 -3.88 9.54
CA ILE A 432 13.36 -3.76 9.47
C ILE A 432 12.78 -3.46 10.85
N LEU A 433 13.22 -4.19 11.89
CA LEU A 433 12.71 -4.00 13.25
C LEU A 433 13.16 -2.67 13.85
N GLU A 434 14.35 -2.20 13.54
CA GLU A 434 14.80 -0.87 13.94
C GLU A 434 13.93 0.23 13.33
N LEU A 435 13.59 0.14 12.04
CA LEU A 435 12.59 1.04 11.44
C LEU A 435 11.23 0.95 12.12
N VAL A 436 10.77 -0.26 12.45
CA VAL A 436 9.53 -0.44 13.22
C VAL A 436 9.60 0.34 14.53
N PHE A 437 10.65 0.18 15.32
CA PHE A 437 10.78 0.90 16.59
C PHE A 437 10.91 2.40 16.39
N VAL A 438 11.69 2.89 15.41
CA VAL A 438 11.80 4.33 15.12
C VAL A 438 10.44 4.95 14.81
N HIS A 439 9.60 4.27 14.02
CA HIS A 439 8.31 4.81 13.58
C HIS A 439 7.15 4.54 14.54
N THR A 440 7.31 3.64 15.51
CA THR A 440 6.24 3.26 16.45
C THR A 440 6.57 3.51 17.92
N ALA A 441 7.80 3.94 18.24
CA ALA A 441 8.20 4.24 19.61
C ALA A 441 7.43 5.46 20.14
N SER A 442 6.43 5.19 20.97
CA SER A 442 6.08 6.12 22.03
C SER A 442 7.14 5.98 23.13
N PRO A 443 7.69 7.08 23.69
CA PRO A 443 8.82 7.06 24.62
C PRO A 443 8.68 6.17 25.87
N THR A 444 7.50 5.62 26.15
CA THR A 444 7.15 4.95 27.41
C THR A 444 6.82 3.45 27.30
N SER A 445 6.81 2.83 26.11
CA SER A 445 6.13 1.51 25.95
C SER A 445 7.03 0.27 25.84
N THR A 446 8.34 0.37 25.63
CA THR A 446 9.19 -0.82 25.44
C THR A 446 10.55 -0.62 26.08
N SER A 447 10.91 -1.48 27.04
CA SER A 447 12.24 -1.43 27.65
C SER A 447 13.34 -1.80 26.65
N THR A 448 14.55 -1.28 26.81
CA THR A 448 15.71 -1.62 25.96
C THR A 448 15.91 -3.14 25.87
N LYS A 449 15.84 -3.85 27.01
CA LYS A 449 15.97 -5.32 27.04
C LYS A 449 14.91 -6.03 26.18
N GLN A 450 13.67 -5.53 26.20
CA GLN A 450 12.58 -6.09 25.40
C GLN A 450 12.79 -5.79 23.91
N LYS A 451 13.20 -4.57 23.57
CA LYS A 451 13.56 -4.19 22.19
C LYS A 451 14.65 -5.12 21.66
N ASP A 452 15.75 -5.30 22.41
CA ASP A 452 16.87 -6.14 21.99
C ASP A 452 16.46 -7.61 21.81
N HIS A 453 15.61 -8.13 22.70
CA HIS A 453 15.07 -9.48 22.56
C HIS A 453 14.20 -9.64 21.30
N LEU A 454 13.36 -8.64 20.99
CA LEU A 454 12.54 -8.63 19.78
C LEU A 454 13.41 -8.56 18.51
N ILE A 455 14.45 -7.73 18.51
CA ILE A 455 15.40 -7.62 17.40
C ILE A 455 16.12 -8.95 17.17
N ARG A 456 16.69 -9.55 18.22
CA ARG A 456 17.36 -10.87 18.10
C ARG A 456 16.40 -11.97 17.61
N SER A 457 15.16 -11.96 18.09
CA SER A 457 14.14 -12.92 17.63
C SER A 457 13.76 -12.68 16.17
N GLY A 458 13.71 -11.42 15.74
CA GLY A 458 13.52 -11.05 14.34
C GLY A 458 14.69 -11.48 13.45
N ALA A 459 15.93 -11.29 13.90
CA ALA A 459 17.13 -11.74 13.19
C ALA A 459 17.10 -13.27 12.97
N ARG A 460 16.76 -14.03 14.02
CA ARG A 460 16.53 -15.48 13.93
C ARG A 460 15.38 -15.83 12.97
N MET A 461 14.28 -15.07 12.98
CA MET A 461 13.22 -15.23 11.97
C MET A 461 13.75 -15.00 10.54
N GLY A 462 14.64 -14.03 10.35
CA GLY A 462 15.35 -13.80 9.08
C GLY A 462 16.11 -15.04 8.59
N ILE A 463 16.83 -15.71 9.50
CA ILE A 463 17.51 -16.99 9.23
C ILE A 463 16.52 -18.06 8.77
N ALA A 464 15.37 -18.19 9.44
CA ALA A 464 14.32 -19.13 9.03
C ALA A 464 13.82 -18.86 7.60
N LEU A 465 13.62 -17.59 7.25
CA LEU A 465 13.22 -17.21 5.89
C LEU A 465 14.30 -17.52 4.85
N GLN A 466 15.58 -17.38 5.22
CA GLN A 466 16.69 -17.71 4.33
C GLN A 466 16.83 -19.22 4.12
N TYR A 467 16.60 -20.04 5.15
CA TYR A 467 16.53 -21.50 4.98
C TYR A 467 15.42 -21.90 4.01
N ILE A 468 14.28 -21.20 4.01
CA ILE A 468 13.22 -21.41 3.02
C ILE A 468 13.67 -20.98 1.61
N ASN A 469 14.40 -19.87 1.48
CA ASN A 469 14.97 -19.45 0.19
C ASN A 469 15.90 -20.51 -0.37
N ILE A 470 16.87 -20.97 0.43
CA ILE A 470 17.84 -22.00 0.02
C ILE A 470 17.10 -23.29 -0.36
N ALA A 471 16.15 -23.75 0.46
CA ALA A 471 15.36 -24.94 0.16
C ALA A 471 14.49 -24.80 -1.10
N ARG A 472 14.05 -23.57 -1.44
CA ARG A 472 13.26 -23.29 -2.65
C ARG A 472 14.13 -23.30 -3.91
N ASP A 473 15.35 -22.77 -3.81
CA ASP A 473 16.17 -22.36 -4.94
C ASP A 473 17.35 -23.31 -5.21
N ILE A 474 17.49 -24.45 -4.51
CA ILE A 474 18.56 -25.47 -4.71
C ILE A 474 18.95 -25.67 -6.18
N SER A 475 17.99 -25.97 -7.06
CA SER A 475 18.28 -26.22 -8.48
C SER A 475 18.72 -24.97 -9.25
N VAL A 476 18.21 -23.80 -8.87
CA VAL A 476 18.59 -22.51 -9.47
C VAL A 476 19.99 -22.13 -9.02
N ASP A 477 20.29 -22.29 -7.73
CA ASP A 477 21.59 -21.99 -7.15
C ASP A 477 22.67 -22.95 -7.67
N ALA A 478 22.34 -24.23 -7.83
CA ALA A 478 23.20 -25.22 -8.48
C ALA A 478 23.56 -24.81 -9.93
N GLY A 479 22.59 -24.29 -10.70
CA GLY A 479 22.84 -23.75 -12.03
C GLY A 479 23.74 -22.50 -12.06
N LEU A 480 23.94 -21.85 -10.91
CA LEU A 480 24.89 -20.74 -10.71
C LEU A 480 26.21 -21.22 -10.10
N GLY A 481 26.42 -22.53 -9.93
CA GLY A 481 27.60 -23.10 -9.29
C GLY A 481 27.63 -22.94 -7.77
N ARG A 482 26.50 -22.70 -7.12
CA ARG A 482 26.40 -22.45 -5.67
C ARG A 482 25.67 -23.59 -4.95
N VAL A 483 26.24 -24.07 -3.85
CA VAL A 483 25.64 -25.10 -2.98
C VAL A 483 25.66 -24.65 -1.53
N TYR A 484 24.56 -24.09 -1.06
CA TYR A 484 24.41 -23.60 0.32
C TYR A 484 24.11 -24.71 1.35
N ILE A 485 23.86 -25.94 0.91
CA ILE A 485 23.70 -27.08 1.82
C ILE A 485 25.07 -27.38 2.45
N PRO A 486 25.17 -27.51 3.78
CA PRO A 486 26.45 -27.78 4.44
C PRO A 486 27.14 -29.02 3.89
N HIS A 487 28.44 -28.92 3.62
CA HIS A 487 29.25 -30.05 3.13
C HIS A 487 29.17 -31.25 4.09
N SER A 488 29.24 -31.01 5.39
CA SER A 488 29.05 -32.03 6.43
C SER A 488 27.71 -32.79 6.33
N TRP A 489 26.65 -32.16 5.81
CA TRP A 489 25.37 -32.84 5.58
C TRP A 489 25.37 -33.66 4.29
N LEU A 490 26.07 -33.18 3.25
CA LEU A 490 26.24 -33.91 1.99
C LEU A 490 26.98 -35.23 2.25
N VAL A 491 28.10 -35.17 2.96
CA VAL A 491 28.92 -36.34 3.31
C VAL A 491 28.10 -37.36 4.11
N ALA A 492 27.26 -36.91 5.04
CA ALA A 492 26.39 -37.79 5.82
C ALA A 492 25.34 -38.55 4.97
N GLU A 493 25.00 -38.01 3.81
CA GLU A 493 24.11 -38.65 2.82
C GLU A 493 24.89 -39.36 1.70
N GLY A 494 26.22 -39.43 1.79
CA GLY A 494 27.09 -40.04 0.79
C GLY A 494 27.28 -39.21 -0.48
N LEU A 495 27.05 -37.89 -0.41
CA LEU A 495 27.16 -36.95 -1.52
C LEU A 495 28.39 -36.06 -1.41
N ILE A 496 28.83 -35.52 -2.55
CA ILE A 496 29.75 -34.38 -2.67
C ILE A 496 29.05 -33.16 -3.28
N THR A 497 29.70 -31.99 -3.23
CA THR A 497 29.18 -30.74 -3.82
C THR A 497 28.79 -30.91 -5.28
N GLN A 498 29.60 -31.63 -6.06
CA GLN A 498 29.37 -31.87 -7.48
C GLN A 498 28.06 -32.62 -7.75
N ASP A 499 27.64 -33.53 -6.87
CA ASP A 499 26.39 -34.27 -7.05
C ASP A 499 25.17 -33.34 -7.00
N VAL A 500 25.21 -32.31 -6.14
CA VAL A 500 24.14 -31.31 -6.05
C VAL A 500 24.14 -30.39 -7.26
N LEU A 501 25.33 -30.02 -7.77
CA LEU A 501 25.48 -29.19 -8.96
C LEU A 501 24.94 -29.89 -10.21
N ASP A 502 25.30 -31.16 -10.39
CA ASP A 502 24.95 -31.93 -11.59
C ASP A 502 23.51 -32.47 -11.53
N LYS A 503 23.04 -32.88 -10.34
CA LYS A 503 21.76 -33.58 -10.15
C LYS A 503 21.04 -33.08 -8.89
N PRO A 504 20.57 -31.81 -8.86
CA PRO A 504 19.89 -31.23 -7.70
C PRO A 504 18.57 -31.93 -7.34
N GLU A 505 18.03 -32.78 -8.20
CA GLU A 505 16.81 -33.57 -8.02
C GLU A 505 17.01 -34.93 -7.32
N LEU A 506 18.24 -35.29 -6.94
CA LEU A 506 18.54 -36.53 -6.22
C LEU A 506 17.66 -36.68 -4.96
N PHE A 507 17.33 -37.93 -4.62
CA PHE A 507 16.49 -38.24 -3.47
C PHE A 507 17.14 -37.82 -2.15
N GLU A 508 18.46 -37.98 -2.04
CA GLU A 508 19.34 -37.51 -0.96
C GLU A 508 19.24 -35.99 -0.80
N VAL A 509 19.33 -35.23 -1.90
CA VAL A 509 19.19 -33.76 -1.89
C VAL A 509 17.78 -33.35 -1.45
N ALA A 510 16.75 -34.10 -1.84
CA ALA A 510 15.40 -33.89 -1.35
C ALA A 510 15.25 -34.13 0.17
N ARG A 511 16.00 -35.08 0.76
CA ARG A 511 16.08 -35.26 2.23
C ARG A 511 16.72 -34.04 2.90
N LEU A 512 17.82 -33.55 2.34
CA LEU A 512 18.51 -32.35 2.85
C LEU A 512 17.67 -31.07 2.74
N LYS A 513 16.90 -30.93 1.65
CA LYS A 513 15.87 -29.89 1.52
C LYS A 513 14.85 -29.97 2.65
N ASN A 514 14.36 -31.17 2.99
CA ASN A 514 13.42 -31.34 4.09
C ASN A 514 14.06 -31.04 5.45
N ARG A 515 15.35 -31.31 5.63
CA ARG A 515 16.12 -30.90 6.82
C ARG A 515 16.20 -29.37 6.96
N LEU A 516 16.48 -28.64 5.88
CA LEU A 516 16.43 -27.17 5.85
C LEU A 516 15.04 -26.65 6.25
N LEU A 517 13.98 -27.22 5.65
CA LEU A 517 12.61 -26.83 5.99
C LEU A 517 12.28 -27.12 7.45
N ALA A 518 12.69 -28.27 7.99
CA ALA A 518 12.48 -28.61 9.40
C ALA A 518 13.13 -27.58 10.32
N LYS A 519 14.37 -27.16 10.03
CA LYS A 519 15.06 -26.09 10.78
C LYS A 519 14.35 -24.75 10.66
N ALA A 520 13.95 -24.34 9.46
CA ALA A 520 13.19 -23.11 9.25
C ALA A 520 11.91 -23.07 10.11
N PHE A 521 11.14 -24.16 10.11
CA PHE A 521 9.93 -24.25 10.92
C PHE A 521 10.20 -24.33 12.43
N GLY A 522 11.33 -24.93 12.85
CA GLY A 522 11.78 -24.91 14.25
C GLY A 522 12.05 -23.48 14.73
N VAL A 523 12.88 -22.73 14.01
CA VAL A 523 13.21 -21.34 14.35
C VAL A 523 11.97 -20.44 14.29
N TYR A 524 11.08 -20.65 13.32
CA TYR A 524 9.78 -19.95 13.25
C TYR A 524 8.93 -20.21 14.51
N GLY A 525 8.87 -21.45 14.99
CA GLY A 525 8.15 -21.82 16.21
C GLY A 525 8.75 -21.19 17.47
N GLU A 526 10.08 -21.16 17.57
CA GLU A 526 10.82 -20.52 18.66
C GLU A 526 10.58 -19.00 18.72
N CYS A 527 10.61 -18.33 17.57
CA CYS A 527 10.57 -16.87 17.50
C CYS A 527 9.13 -16.30 17.47
N GLY A 528 8.14 -17.10 17.04
CA GLY A 528 6.74 -16.69 16.94
C GLY A 528 6.17 -16.02 18.20
N PRO A 529 6.37 -16.57 19.41
CA PRO A 529 5.94 -15.95 20.65
C PRO A 529 6.50 -14.54 20.89
N ALA A 530 7.79 -14.33 20.63
CA ALA A 530 8.44 -13.04 20.78
C ALA A 530 7.84 -12.01 19.81
N MET A 531 7.60 -12.40 18.56
CA MET A 531 7.03 -11.51 17.53
C MET A 531 5.62 -10.97 17.88
N ARG A 532 4.89 -11.63 18.79
CA ARG A 532 3.63 -11.09 19.35
C ARG A 532 3.83 -9.87 20.24
N GLY A 533 5.05 -9.64 20.75
CA GLY A 533 5.44 -8.47 21.52
C GLY A 533 5.73 -7.22 20.69
N LEU A 534 5.69 -7.29 19.36
CA LEU A 534 5.91 -6.13 18.50
C LEU A 534 4.86 -5.02 18.71
N PRO A 535 5.22 -3.75 18.44
CA PRO A 535 4.29 -2.63 18.45
C PRO A 535 3.03 -2.92 17.61
N ARG A 536 1.87 -2.50 18.12
CA ARG A 536 0.55 -2.88 17.57
C ARG A 536 0.44 -2.60 16.07
N ASP A 537 0.91 -1.44 15.64
CA ASP A 537 0.77 -0.95 14.26
C ASP A 537 1.67 -1.71 13.26
N ALA A 538 2.74 -2.34 13.74
CA ALA A 538 3.66 -3.13 12.92
C ALA A 538 3.47 -4.64 13.07
N ARG A 539 2.81 -5.09 14.15
CA ARG A 539 2.67 -6.52 14.48
C ARG A 539 1.93 -7.31 13.40
N ALA A 540 0.76 -6.86 12.99
CA ALA A 540 -0.03 -7.56 11.98
C ALA A 540 0.65 -7.51 10.59
N PRO A 541 1.15 -6.35 10.11
CA PRO A 541 1.91 -6.30 8.87
C PRO A 541 3.19 -7.17 8.87
N MET A 542 3.91 -7.21 10.00
CA MET A 542 5.08 -8.09 10.15
C MET A 542 4.69 -9.57 10.05
N ARG A 543 3.58 -9.96 10.66
CA ARG A 543 3.07 -11.32 10.54
C ARG A 543 2.71 -11.67 9.11
N VAL A 544 2.09 -10.75 8.36
CA VAL A 544 1.83 -10.95 6.93
C VAL A 544 3.12 -11.20 6.16
N ALA A 545 4.19 -10.43 6.44
CA ALA A 545 5.49 -10.63 5.79
C ALA A 545 6.07 -12.02 6.07
N VAL A 546 6.09 -12.42 7.34
CA VAL A 546 6.58 -13.75 7.77
C VAL A 546 5.72 -14.86 7.18
N GLU A 547 4.40 -14.83 7.36
CA GLU A 547 3.48 -15.88 6.89
C GLU A 547 3.47 -16.02 5.37
N SER A 548 3.56 -14.91 4.63
CA SER A 548 3.66 -14.95 3.17
C SER A 548 4.88 -15.72 2.68
N TYR A 549 5.95 -15.74 3.48
CA TYR A 549 7.19 -16.43 3.17
C TYR A 549 7.21 -17.86 3.71
N MET A 550 6.74 -18.08 4.94
CA MET A 550 6.55 -19.42 5.52
C MET A 550 5.62 -20.28 4.66
N GLU A 551 4.65 -19.65 3.99
CA GLU A 551 3.75 -20.34 3.05
C GLU A 551 4.49 -20.98 1.87
N ILE A 552 5.61 -20.40 1.43
CA ILE A 552 6.48 -21.02 0.42
C ILE A 552 7.01 -22.35 0.97
N GLY A 553 7.52 -22.36 2.21
CA GLY A 553 7.96 -23.59 2.89
C GLY A 553 6.85 -24.63 3.02
N ARG A 554 5.61 -24.21 3.32
CA ARG A 554 4.44 -25.12 3.37
C ARG A 554 4.10 -25.71 2.01
N VAL A 555 4.30 -24.95 0.92
CA VAL A 555 4.13 -25.45 -0.45
C VAL A 555 5.23 -26.44 -0.83
N LEU A 556 6.48 -26.18 -0.44
CA LEU A 556 7.62 -27.05 -0.73
C LEU A 556 7.52 -28.44 -0.07
N LYS A 557 6.80 -28.55 1.06
CA LYS A 557 6.52 -29.84 1.72
C LYS A 557 5.50 -30.72 0.97
N LYS A 558 4.78 -30.19 -0.02
CA LYS A 558 3.77 -30.96 -0.77
C LYS A 558 4.46 -31.85 -1.81
N ARG A 559 3.89 -33.05 -2.07
CA ARG A 559 4.40 -33.99 -3.10
C ARG A 559 4.43 -33.41 -4.51
N ARG A 560 3.51 -32.48 -4.83
CA ARG A 560 3.46 -31.76 -6.11
C ARG A 560 3.17 -30.28 -5.84
N TYR A 561 3.92 -29.39 -6.47
CA TYR A 561 3.72 -27.94 -6.39
C TYR A 561 4.06 -27.26 -7.72
N ARG A 562 3.52 -26.06 -7.91
CA ARG A 562 3.72 -25.28 -9.14
C ARG A 562 5.09 -24.61 -9.13
N VAL A 563 5.84 -24.84 -10.20
CA VAL A 563 7.14 -24.20 -10.47
C VAL A 563 6.98 -23.20 -11.60
N VAL A 564 7.56 -22.01 -11.47
CA VAL A 564 7.63 -20.98 -12.53
C VAL A 564 9.06 -20.47 -12.57
N GLN A 565 9.70 -20.50 -13.74
CA GLN A 565 11.12 -20.15 -13.91
C GLN A 565 12.03 -20.92 -12.92
N GLY A 566 11.80 -22.22 -12.76
CA GLY A 566 12.58 -23.07 -11.85
C GLY A 566 12.26 -22.91 -10.35
N ARG A 567 11.42 -21.96 -9.94
CA ARG A 567 11.13 -21.69 -8.52
C ARG A 567 9.72 -22.08 -8.11
N ALA A 568 9.55 -22.64 -6.91
CA ALA A 568 8.23 -22.91 -6.35
C ALA A 568 7.45 -21.60 -6.11
N THR A 569 6.16 -21.58 -6.48
CA THR A 569 5.34 -20.36 -6.37
C THR A 569 4.04 -20.59 -5.60
N VAL A 570 3.69 -19.60 -4.77
CA VAL A 570 2.36 -19.52 -4.13
C VAL A 570 1.40 -18.78 -5.08
N PRO A 571 0.23 -19.34 -5.42
CA PRO A 571 -0.79 -18.66 -6.22
C PRO A 571 -1.31 -17.37 -5.57
N VAL A 572 -1.74 -16.40 -6.37
CA VAL A 572 -2.18 -15.07 -5.88
C VAL A 572 -3.32 -15.19 -4.85
N GLY A 573 -4.38 -15.94 -5.16
CA GLY A 573 -5.50 -16.12 -4.23
C GLY A 573 -5.08 -16.72 -2.87
N ARG A 574 -4.10 -17.64 -2.87
CA ARG A 574 -3.56 -18.21 -1.63
C ARG A 574 -2.72 -17.19 -0.85
N ARG A 575 -1.96 -16.33 -1.53
CA ARG A 575 -1.22 -15.23 -0.87
C ARG A 575 -2.16 -14.25 -0.19
N VAL A 576 -3.23 -13.85 -0.89
CA VAL A 576 -4.26 -12.96 -0.36
C VAL A 576 -4.93 -13.58 0.85
N LEU A 577 -5.31 -14.86 0.78
CA LEU A 577 -5.91 -15.58 1.91
C LEU A 577 -4.98 -15.67 3.12
N VAL A 578 -3.69 -15.97 2.91
CA VAL A 578 -2.69 -16.03 3.98
C VAL A 578 -2.50 -14.65 4.61
N ALA A 579 -2.36 -13.60 3.81
CA ALA A 579 -2.27 -12.24 4.30
C ALA A 579 -3.51 -11.85 5.11
N TRP A 580 -4.71 -12.14 4.60
CA TRP A 580 -5.98 -11.82 5.26
C TRP A 580 -6.11 -12.54 6.61
N ARG A 581 -5.78 -13.84 6.67
CA ARG A 581 -5.76 -14.61 7.93
C ARG A 581 -4.74 -14.06 8.91
N ALA A 582 -3.51 -13.80 8.47
CA ALA A 582 -2.46 -13.24 9.31
C ALA A 582 -2.81 -11.86 9.89
N LEU A 583 -3.58 -11.05 9.16
CA LEU A 583 -4.13 -9.78 9.65
C LEU A 583 -5.28 -9.96 10.65
N SER A 584 -6.08 -11.02 10.50
CA SER A 584 -7.24 -11.31 11.35
C SER A 584 -6.88 -12.03 12.65
N GLU A 585 -5.68 -12.60 12.71
CA GLU A 585 -5.19 -13.23 13.93
C GLU A 585 -4.66 -12.15 14.89
N GLY A 586 -5.18 -12.11 16.11
CA GLY A 586 -4.79 -11.17 17.16
C GLY A 586 -5.85 -10.08 17.35
#